data_AF-A0A2V8NBU6-F1
#
_entry.id   AF-A0A2V8NBU6-F1
#
_cell.length_a   1.000
_cell.length_b   1.000
_cell.length_c   1.000
_cell.angle_alpha   90.00
_cell.angle_beta   90.00
_cell.angle_gamma   90.00
#
_symmetry.space_group_name_H-M   'P 1'
#
loop_
_entity.id
_entity.type
_entity.pdbx_description
1 polymer ?
#
loop_
_entity_poly.entity_id
_entity_poly.type
_entity_poly.pdbx_seq_one_letter_code
_entity_poly.pdbx_strand_id
1 'polypeptide(L)'
;MIFMPIVDSTFPRGEEMTDENSSEFDMFEDVRRRLVEFLVTEGRERLDAEKIALYVVQGLREMPRFVKMLAESRSHTRAEIRSTLMLVLENASALEKARAILLQLDEANAG
;
A
#
# COMPACT_ATOMS: atom_id res chain seq x y z
N MET A 1 16.57 36.37 47.57
CA MET A 1 16.79 36.23 46.12
C MET A 1 16.63 34.75 45.77
N ILE A 2 15.46 34.40 45.19
CA ILE A 2 15.23 33.87 43.82
C ILE A 2 15.72 32.41 43.69
N PHE A 3 14.87 31.37 43.81
CA PHE A 3 13.88 30.77 42.89
C PHE A 3 14.44 29.82 41.80
N MET A 4 13.87 28.62 41.82
CA MET A 4 13.69 27.57 40.79
C MET A 4 14.69 26.41 40.60
N PRO A 5 14.16 25.17 40.40
CA PRO A 5 14.91 23.94 40.18
C PRO A 5 15.10 23.66 38.68
N ILE A 6 16.17 22.93 38.33
CA ILE A 6 16.36 22.40 36.97
C ILE A 6 15.99 20.91 37.01
N VAL A 7 14.84 20.60 36.42
CA VAL A 7 14.54 19.26 35.89
C VAL A 7 15.25 19.20 34.53
N ASP A 8 16.11 18.20 34.32
CA ASP A 8 16.48 17.84 32.96
C ASP A 8 16.20 16.36 32.71
N SER A 9 15.25 16.19 31.81
CA SER A 9 14.64 15.03 31.21
C SER A 9 15.58 14.37 30.20
N THR A 10 15.94 13.11 30.43
CA THR A 10 16.36 12.21 29.34
C THR A 10 15.79 10.82 29.56
N PHE A 11 14.49 10.68 29.29
CA PHE A 11 13.92 9.41 28.85
C PHE A 11 14.35 9.20 27.39
N PRO A 12 14.94 8.05 27.01
CA PRO A 12 15.14 7.77 25.60
C PRO A 12 13.77 7.55 24.94
N ARG A 13 13.55 8.34 23.88
CA ARG A 13 12.39 8.39 22.98
C ARG A 13 11.87 7.00 22.62
N GLY A 14 10.63 6.73 23.02
CA GLY A 14 9.79 5.68 22.44
C GLY A 14 8.89 6.25 21.35
N GLU A 15 9.42 7.01 20.40
CA GLU A 15 8.65 7.63 19.32
C GLU A 15 9.50 7.72 18.05
N GLU A 16 9.35 6.74 17.14
CA GLU A 16 9.60 6.85 15.68
C GLU A 16 9.26 5.52 14.96
N MET A 17 8.13 4.88 15.29
CA MET A 17 7.69 3.64 14.60
C MET A 17 6.24 3.67 14.10
N THR A 18 5.53 4.80 14.21
CA THR A 18 4.09 4.89 13.93
C THR A 18 3.69 5.76 12.75
N ASP A 19 4.52 6.72 12.32
CA ASP A 19 4.11 7.71 11.30
C ASP A 19 4.22 7.20 9.86
N GLU A 20 5.25 6.42 9.53
CA GLU A 20 5.44 5.91 8.16
C GLU A 20 4.29 4.97 7.76
N ASN A 21 3.91 4.06 8.66
CA ASN A 21 2.82 3.10 8.43
C ASN A 21 1.43 3.74 8.32
N SER A 22 1.18 4.86 9.03
CA SER A 22 -0.08 5.60 8.92
C SER A 22 -0.17 6.32 7.57
N SER A 23 0.93 6.95 7.13
CA SER A 23 0.96 7.68 5.85
C SER A 23 0.79 6.75 4.63
N GLU A 24 1.39 5.56 4.66
CA GLU A 24 1.24 4.57 3.59
C GLU A 24 -0.17 3.98 3.56
N PHE A 25 -0.74 3.68 4.73
CA PHE A 25 -2.12 3.22 4.83
C PHE A 25 -3.10 4.26 4.25
N ASP A 26 -2.94 5.53 4.63
CA ASP A 26 -3.77 6.63 4.15
C ASP A 26 -3.63 6.81 2.63
N MET A 27 -2.43 6.67 2.09
CA MET A 27 -2.18 6.73 0.65
C MET A 27 -2.92 5.61 -0.10
N PHE A 28 -2.80 4.36 0.37
CA PHE A 28 -3.43 3.22 -0.31
C PHE A 28 -4.97 3.24 -0.21
N GLU A 29 -5.53 3.72 0.90
CA GLU A 29 -6.97 3.93 1.01
C GLU A 29 -7.46 5.08 0.10
N ASP A 30 -6.69 6.16 -0.04
CA ASP A 30 -7.03 7.23 -0.98
C ASP A 30 -6.98 6.74 -2.44
N VAL A 31 -5.95 5.98 -2.81
CA VAL A 31 -5.85 5.31 -4.12
C VAL A 31 -7.04 4.39 -4.36
N ARG A 32 -7.41 3.57 -3.37
CA ARG A 32 -8.57 2.68 -3.45
C ARG A 32 -9.83 3.46 -3.76
N ARG A 33 -10.12 4.51 -2.98
CA ARG A 33 -11.33 5.33 -3.13
C ARG A 33 -11.40 5.99 -4.51
N ARG A 34 -10.30 6.64 -4.95
CA ARG A 34 -10.23 7.30 -6.27
C ARG A 34 -10.42 6.30 -7.41
N LEU A 35 -9.85 5.11 -7.29
CA LEU A 35 -9.99 4.07 -8.31
C LEU A 35 -11.44 3.57 -8.40
N VAL A 36 -12.15 3.43 -7.28
CA VAL A 36 -13.57 3.09 -7.28
C VAL A 36 -14.39 4.19 -7.98
N GLU A 37 -14.16 5.45 -7.64
CA GLU A 37 -14.84 6.59 -8.27
C GLU A 37 -14.61 6.65 -9.78
N PHE A 38 -13.36 6.44 -10.20
CA PHE A 38 -12.99 6.35 -11.62
C PHE A 38 -13.75 5.22 -12.34
N LEU A 39 -13.73 4.00 -11.80
CA LEU A 39 -14.38 2.84 -12.41
C LEU A 39 -15.91 3.01 -12.48
N VAL A 40 -16.53 3.58 -11.45
CA VAL A 40 -17.97 3.89 -11.46
C VAL A 40 -18.30 4.95 -12.50
N THR A 41 -17.46 5.96 -12.66
CA THR A 41 -17.62 7.00 -13.70
C THR A 41 -17.54 6.42 -15.11
N GLU A 42 -16.70 5.39 -15.30
CA GLU A 42 -16.60 4.61 -16.54
C GLU A 42 -17.77 3.61 -16.73
N GLY A 43 -18.77 3.62 -15.85
CA GLY A 43 -19.99 2.82 -15.97
C GLY A 43 -19.90 1.41 -15.36
N ARG A 44 -18.86 1.11 -14.56
CA ARG A 44 -18.81 -0.15 -13.80
C ARG A 44 -19.83 -0.16 -12.66
N GLU A 45 -20.36 -1.34 -12.34
CA GLU A 45 -21.12 -1.54 -11.11
C GLU A 45 -20.24 -1.23 -9.89
N ARG A 46 -20.83 -0.55 -8.89
CA ARG A 46 -20.12 -0.15 -7.67
C ARG A 46 -19.41 -1.31 -6.96
N LEU A 47 -20.06 -2.46 -6.85
CA LEU A 47 -19.50 -3.63 -6.17
C LEU A 47 -18.27 -4.18 -6.91
N ASP A 48 -18.30 -4.21 -8.24
CA ASP A 48 -17.16 -4.67 -9.02
C ASP A 48 -16.03 -3.65 -9.04
N ALA A 49 -16.34 -2.35 -9.08
CA ALA A 49 -15.37 -1.29 -8.89
C ALA A 49 -14.64 -1.41 -7.54
N GLU A 50 -15.37 -1.68 -6.46
CA GLU A 50 -14.80 -1.91 -5.12
C GLU A 50 -13.90 -3.15 -5.06
N LYS A 51 -14.31 -4.27 -5.67
CA LYS A 51 -13.48 -5.48 -5.76
C LYS A 51 -12.20 -5.24 -6.55
N ILE A 52 -12.30 -4.61 -7.71
CA ILE A 52 -11.14 -4.28 -8.56
C ILE A 52 -10.17 -3.41 -7.75
N ALA A 53 -10.65 -2.33 -7.14
CA ALA A 53 -9.81 -1.41 -6.39
C ALA A 53 -9.12 -2.08 -5.20
N LEU A 54 -9.84 -2.94 -4.47
CA LEU A 54 -9.27 -3.72 -3.37
C LEU A 54 -8.11 -4.62 -3.84
N TYR A 55 -8.33 -5.36 -4.92
CA TYR A 55 -7.30 -6.25 -5.47
C TYR A 55 -6.10 -5.51 -6.05
N VAL A 56 -6.32 -4.35 -6.68
CA VAL A 56 -5.23 -3.48 -7.15
C VAL A 56 -4.37 -3.00 -5.98
N VAL A 57 -4.98 -2.46 -4.93
CA VAL A 57 -4.24 -1.97 -3.76
C VAL A 57 -3.51 -3.11 -3.05
N GLN A 58 -4.14 -4.27 -2.91
CA GLN A 58 -3.47 -5.46 -2.36
C GLN A 58 -2.25 -5.86 -3.18
N GLY A 59 -2.36 -5.85 -4.52
CA GLY A 59 -1.26 -6.19 -5.42
C GLY A 59 -0.09 -5.19 -5.38
N LEU A 60 -0.39 -3.92 -5.12
CA LEU A 60 0.61 -2.85 -5.15
C LEU A 60 1.25 -2.55 -3.78
N ARG A 61 0.67 -3.03 -2.68
CA ARG A 61 1.07 -2.65 -1.32
C ARG A 61 2.58 -2.79 -1.05
N GLU A 62 3.17 -3.91 -1.46
CA GLU A 62 4.58 -4.21 -1.16
C GLU A 62 5.58 -3.64 -2.20
N MET A 63 5.07 -3.13 -3.33
CA MET A 63 5.90 -2.66 -4.44
C MET A 63 6.75 -1.43 -4.10
N PRO A 64 6.21 -0.35 -3.48
CA PRO A 64 7.02 0.82 -3.11
C PRO A 64 8.18 0.46 -2.19
N ARG A 65 7.91 -0.36 -1.17
CA ARG A 65 8.92 -0.86 -0.24
C ARG A 65 9.99 -1.67 -0.97
N PHE A 66 9.58 -2.59 -1.84
CA PHE A 66 10.52 -3.39 -2.62
C PHE A 66 11.43 -2.53 -3.51
N VAL A 67 10.86 -1.57 -4.22
CA VAL A 67 11.61 -0.63 -5.08
C VAL A 67 12.59 0.20 -4.27
N LYS A 68 12.17 0.72 -3.10
CA LYS A 68 13.04 1.46 -2.18
C LYS A 68 14.21 0.60 -1.72
N MET A 69 13.95 -0.64 -1.30
CA MET A 69 15.00 -1.56 -0.85
C MET A 69 16.01 -1.92 -1.95
N LEU A 70 15.57 -2.02 -3.21
CA LEU A 70 16.48 -2.23 -4.34
C LEU A 70 17.33 -0.99 -4.63
N ALA A 71 16.73 0.20 -4.59
CA ALA A 71 17.44 1.47 -4.77
C ALA A 71 18.49 1.70 -3.65
N GLU A 72 18.15 1.29 -2.42
CA GLU A 72 18.98 1.38 -1.22
C GLU A 72 19.71 0.06 -0.92
N SER A 73 20.03 -0.74 -1.94
CA SER A 73 20.54 -2.12 -1.77
C SER A 73 21.84 -2.27 -0.96
N ARG A 74 22.57 -1.18 -0.69
CA ARG A 74 23.73 -1.17 0.23
C ARG A 74 23.33 -1.16 1.71
N SER A 75 22.11 -0.74 2.00
CA SER A 75 21.52 -0.62 3.34
C SER A 75 20.68 -1.84 3.74
N HIS A 76 20.48 -2.79 2.82
CA HIS A 76 19.66 -3.98 3.03
C HIS A 76 20.43 -5.24 2.69
N THR A 77 20.23 -6.28 3.50
CA THR A 77 20.78 -7.60 3.23
C THR A 77 20.04 -8.27 2.07
N ARG A 78 20.73 -9.20 1.38
CA ARG A 78 20.10 -10.02 0.33
C ARG A 78 18.91 -10.83 0.85
N ALA A 79 18.94 -11.25 2.11
CA ALA A 79 17.86 -12.00 2.73
C ALA A 79 16.59 -11.14 2.87
N GLU A 80 16.74 -9.89 3.33
CA GLU A 80 15.61 -8.95 3.45
C GLU A 80 14.99 -8.63 2.09
N ILE A 81 15.81 -8.32 1.09
CA ILE A 81 15.34 -8.04 -0.28
C ILE A 81 14.57 -9.25 -0.85
N ARG A 82 15.08 -10.47 -0.63
CA ARG A 82 14.42 -11.70 -1.08
C ARG A 82 13.07 -11.90 -0.37
N SER A 83 12.99 -11.67 0.94
CA SER A 83 11.75 -11.80 1.69
C SER A 83 10.68 -10.82 1.17
N THR A 84 11.05 -9.56 0.92
CA THR A 84 10.11 -8.57 0.36
C THR A 84 9.70 -8.92 -1.07
N LEU A 85 10.62 -9.44 -1.90
CA LEU A 85 10.27 -9.95 -3.23
C LEU A 85 9.22 -11.06 -3.16
N MET A 86 9.32 -11.99 -2.19
CA MET A 86 8.34 -13.06 -2.04
C MET A 86 6.95 -12.50 -1.74
N LEU A 87 6.82 -11.49 -0.87
CA LEU A 87 5.54 -10.84 -0.58
C LEU A 87 4.93 -10.15 -1.81
N VAL A 88 5.76 -9.50 -2.63
CA VAL A 88 5.33 -8.92 -3.91
C VAL A 88 4.76 -10.01 -4.84
N LEU A 89 5.47 -11.14 -4.96
CA LEU A 89 5.06 -12.24 -5.83
C LEU A 89 3.78 -12.93 -5.34
N GLU A 90 3.61 -13.08 -4.03
CA GLU A 90 2.38 -13.62 -3.43
C GLU A 90 1.16 -12.72 -3.74
N ASN A 91 1.36 -11.40 -3.67
CA ASN A 91 0.32 -10.42 -3.96
C ASN A 91 0.04 -10.23 -5.46
N ALA A 92 0.91 -10.70 -6.36
CA ALA A 92 0.70 -10.60 -7.81
C ALA A 92 -0.62 -11.27 -8.27
N SER A 93 -1.03 -12.34 -7.58
CA SER A 93 -2.31 -13.02 -7.84
C SER A 93 -3.55 -12.11 -7.67
N ALA A 94 -3.46 -11.08 -6.83
CA ALA A 94 -4.52 -10.09 -6.67
C ALA A 94 -4.69 -9.26 -7.95
N LEU A 95 -3.60 -8.86 -8.60
CA LEU A 95 -3.66 -8.12 -9.87
C LEU A 95 -4.30 -8.95 -10.98
N GLU A 96 -4.05 -10.26 -11.03
CA GLU A 96 -4.73 -11.16 -11.97
C GLU A 96 -6.23 -11.22 -11.71
N LYS A 97 -6.67 -11.23 -10.44
CA LYS A 97 -8.10 -11.16 -10.08
C LYS A 97 -8.73 -9.83 -10.49
N ALA A 98 -8.04 -8.71 -10.24
CA ALA A 98 -8.48 -7.40 -10.68
C ALA A 98 -8.64 -7.35 -12.21
N ARG A 99 -7.64 -7.86 -12.94
CA ARG A 99 -7.65 -7.97 -14.40
C ARG A 99 -8.81 -8.84 -14.89
N ALA A 100 -9.05 -9.99 -14.26
CA ALA A 100 -10.16 -10.87 -14.62
C ALA A 100 -11.51 -10.15 -14.49
N ILE A 101 -11.77 -9.48 -13.36
CA ILE A 101 -13.04 -8.73 -13.15
C ILE A 101 -13.15 -7.57 -14.13
N LEU A 102 -12.04 -6.86 -14.39
CA LEU A 102 -12.01 -5.76 -15.34
C LEU A 102 -12.31 -6.23 -16.77
N LEU A 103 -11.82 -7.40 -17.19
CA LEU A 103 -11.98 -7.92 -18.55
C LEU A 103 -13.26 -8.75 -18.75
N GLN A 104 -13.84 -9.34 -17.70
CA GLN A 104 -15.08 -10.11 -17.77
C GLN A 104 -16.31 -9.30 -18.20
N LEU A 105 -16.20 -7.97 -18.28
CA LEU A 105 -17.23 -7.09 -18.85
C LEU A 105 -17.13 -6.90 -20.37
N ASP A 106 -16.05 -7.33 -21.03
CA ASP A 106 -15.98 -7.29 -22.50
C ASP A 106 -16.63 -8.53 -23.14
N GLU A 107 -16.67 -9.67 -22.46
CA GLU A 107 -17.28 -10.89 -23.00
C GLU A 107 -18.79 -10.99 -22.74
N ALA A 108 -19.30 -10.43 -21.64
CA ALA A 108 -20.74 -10.44 -21.31
C ALA A 108 -21.58 -9.43 -22.11
N ASN A 109 -20.94 -8.51 -22.83
CA ASN A 109 -21.57 -7.56 -23.77
C ASN A 109 -21.25 -7.86 -25.25
N ALA A 110 -20.57 -8.98 -25.54
CA ALA A 110 -20.18 -9.38 -26.89
C ALA A 110 -20.97 -10.58 -27.46
N GLY A 111 -22.10 -10.96 -26.84
CA GLY A 111 -22.96 -12.05 -27.32
C GLY A 111 -24.41 -11.93 -26.88
#